data_AF-A0A536RMC6-F1
#
_entry.id   AF-A0A536RMC6-F1
#
_cell.length_a   1.000
_cell.length_b   1.000
_cell.length_c   1.000
_cell.angle_alpha   90.00
_cell.angle_beta   90.00
_cell.angle_gamma   90.00
#
_symmetry.space_group_name_H-M   'P 1'
#
loop_
_entity.id
_entity.type
_entity.pdbx_description
1 polymer ?
#
loop_
_entity_poly.entity_id
_entity_poly.type
_entity_poly.pdbx_seq_one_letter_code
_entity_poly.pdbx_strand_id
1 'polypeptide(L)'
;MSAKLRLIPTILLAGACVIALAPMARAAETPTTYQERVVGVETGVPTTCSNGSGQASSFAGGALGTLNGTFSATICHSTLGSTGGTINQGGSFVLSGQGTIVGGVFTGGSIVPLPGATGHFGTFCFENFWVMGGLVSTSGYPGSFAAVLTHYGTWTGISCNVTFATVAGRATITA
;
A
#
# COMPACT_ATOMS: atom_id res chain seq x y z
N MET A 1 -14.26 50.67 -86.20
CA MET A 1 -13.58 50.94 -84.91
C MET A 1 -13.81 49.74 -84.01
N SER A 2 -12.75 48.98 -83.72
CA SER A 2 -12.80 47.67 -83.06
C SER A 2 -12.94 47.78 -81.54
N ALA A 3 -13.71 46.85 -80.96
CA ALA A 3 -14.02 46.69 -79.55
C ALA A 3 -12.80 46.35 -78.68
N LYS A 4 -12.84 46.69 -77.38
CA LYS A 4 -12.14 45.97 -76.31
C LYS A 4 -12.97 45.94 -75.01
N LEU A 5 -13.73 44.87 -74.86
CA LEU A 5 -14.31 44.42 -73.59
C LEU A 5 -13.17 43.85 -72.73
N ARG A 6 -12.91 44.43 -71.56
CA ARG A 6 -11.87 43.95 -70.64
C ARG A 6 -12.48 42.93 -69.68
N LEU A 7 -12.09 41.66 -69.82
CA LEU A 7 -12.29 40.62 -68.79
C LEU A 7 -11.40 40.93 -67.58
N ILE A 8 -11.96 40.81 -66.38
CA ILE A 8 -11.24 40.83 -65.10
C ILE A 8 -11.13 39.39 -64.61
N PRO A 9 -9.93 38.83 -64.39
CA PRO A 9 -9.73 37.56 -63.71
C PRO A 9 -9.19 37.79 -62.29
N THR A 10 -9.72 37.12 -61.25
CA THR A 10 -8.93 36.59 -60.10
C THR A 10 -9.83 35.91 -59.06
N ILE A 11 -9.75 34.58 -58.95
CA ILE A 11 -8.99 33.76 -57.98
C ILE A 11 -9.84 33.35 -56.76
N LEU A 12 -10.18 32.06 -56.79
CA LEU A 12 -10.68 31.21 -55.72
C LEU A 12 -9.65 31.15 -54.57
N LEU A 13 -10.03 31.45 -53.33
CA LEU A 13 -9.29 31.00 -52.15
C LEU A 13 -10.27 30.59 -51.05
N ALA A 14 -10.69 29.32 -51.08
CA ALA A 14 -11.39 28.68 -49.97
C ALA A 14 -10.34 28.23 -48.93
N GLY A 15 -10.17 29.01 -47.86
CA GLY A 15 -9.31 28.66 -46.74
C GLY A 15 -9.98 27.62 -45.84
N ALA A 16 -9.62 26.35 -46.00
CA ALA A 16 -9.94 25.31 -45.02
C ALA A 16 -8.97 25.40 -43.83
N CYS A 17 -9.43 25.99 -42.73
CA CYS A 17 -8.76 25.87 -41.43
C CYS A 17 -8.98 24.46 -40.88
N VAL A 18 -8.06 23.54 -41.16
CA VAL A 18 -7.97 22.25 -40.47
C VAL A 18 -7.32 22.50 -39.12
N ILE A 19 -8.14 22.71 -38.07
CA ILE A 19 -7.66 22.67 -36.69
C ILE A 19 -7.36 21.21 -36.40
N ALA A 20 -6.08 20.83 -36.51
CA ALA A 20 -5.62 19.51 -36.11
C ALA A 20 -5.81 19.36 -34.59
N LEU A 21 -6.86 18.65 -34.19
CA LEU A 21 -6.96 18.07 -32.85
C LEU A 21 -5.89 16.98 -32.74
N ALA A 22 -4.66 17.37 -32.43
CA ALA A 22 -3.65 16.41 -32.00
C ALA A 22 -4.16 15.78 -30.70
N PRO A 23 -4.33 14.44 -30.64
CA PRO A 23 -4.60 13.80 -29.37
C PRO A 23 -3.39 14.09 -28.48
N MET A 24 -3.61 14.80 -27.37
CA MET A 24 -2.60 14.94 -26.34
C MET A 24 -2.36 13.53 -25.79
N ALA A 25 -1.33 12.87 -26.31
CA ALA A 25 -0.81 11.66 -25.71
C ALA A 25 -0.29 12.08 -24.32
N ARG A 26 -1.08 11.80 -23.28
CA ARG A 26 -0.58 11.85 -21.91
C ARG A 26 0.61 10.89 -21.88
N ALA A 27 1.80 11.41 -21.56
CA ALA A 27 2.92 10.56 -21.23
C ALA A 27 2.43 9.58 -20.15
N ALA A 28 2.56 8.28 -20.41
CA ALA A 28 2.36 7.28 -19.38
C ALA A 28 3.42 7.57 -18.31
N GLU A 29 3.00 7.89 -17.09
CA GLU A 29 3.93 7.97 -15.97
C GLU A 29 4.56 6.59 -15.81
N THR A 30 5.88 6.53 -15.86
CA THR A 30 6.62 5.31 -15.54
C THR A 30 6.41 5.05 -14.06
N PRO A 31 5.87 3.88 -13.67
CA PRO A 31 5.60 3.60 -12.29
C PRO A 31 6.90 3.57 -11.48
N THR A 32 6.86 4.12 -10.27
CA THR A 32 8.01 4.18 -9.37
C THR A 32 7.94 3.04 -8.38
N THR A 33 9.06 2.33 -8.18
CA THR A 33 9.14 1.28 -7.16
C THR A 33 9.77 1.84 -5.88
N TYR A 34 9.00 1.78 -4.80
CA TYR A 34 9.37 2.15 -3.44
C TYR A 34 9.78 0.90 -2.67
N GLN A 35 10.99 0.93 -2.13
CA GLN A 35 11.50 -0.12 -1.24
C GLN A 35 11.73 0.47 0.14
N GLU A 36 10.83 0.14 1.06
CA GLU A 36 10.83 0.70 2.41
C GLU A 36 11.13 -0.36 3.46
N ARG A 37 11.90 0.02 4.47
CA ARG A 37 11.90 -0.62 5.79
C ARG A 37 10.87 0.10 6.63
N VAL A 38 9.95 -0.65 7.22
CA VAL A 38 8.90 -0.08 8.06
C VAL A 38 8.99 -0.60 9.48
N VAL A 39 8.70 0.28 10.43
CA VAL A 39 8.52 -0.07 11.84
C VAL A 39 7.25 0.59 12.34
N GLY A 40 6.46 -0.12 13.13
CA GLY A 40 5.20 0.41 13.64
C GLY A 40 4.77 -0.24 14.94
N VAL A 41 3.91 0.47 15.66
CA VAL A 41 3.24 -0.01 16.86
C VAL A 41 1.75 -0.10 16.58
N GLU A 42 1.08 -1.07 17.18
CA GLU A 42 -0.37 -1.18 17.13
C GLU A 42 -1.01 0.03 17.81
N THR A 43 -1.98 0.66 17.15
CA THR A 43 -2.55 1.94 17.57
C THR A 43 -3.95 1.84 18.18
N GLY A 44 -4.51 0.64 18.25
CA GLY A 44 -5.84 0.43 18.80
C GLY A 44 -6.15 -1.04 19.02
N VAL A 45 -7.24 -1.29 19.75
CA VAL A 45 -7.75 -2.66 19.94
C VAL A 45 -8.23 -3.20 18.60
N PRO A 46 -7.93 -4.46 18.25
CA PRO A 46 -8.40 -5.05 17.00
C PRO A 46 -9.92 -4.95 16.85
N THR A 47 -10.37 -4.46 15.69
CA THR A 47 -11.80 -4.33 15.37
C THR A 47 -12.23 -5.37 14.34
N THR A 48 -13.50 -5.40 13.96
CA THR A 48 -13.94 -6.18 12.81
C THR A 48 -13.31 -5.63 11.53
N CYS A 49 -12.84 -6.52 10.64
CA CYS A 49 -12.36 -6.09 9.33
C CYS A 49 -13.51 -5.52 8.47
N SER A 50 -13.19 -4.51 7.64
CA SER A 50 -14.14 -3.85 6.73
C SER A 50 -14.79 -4.81 5.72
N ASN A 51 -14.16 -5.95 5.41
CA ASN A 51 -14.74 -6.98 4.55
C ASN A 51 -15.79 -7.88 5.26
N GLY A 52 -16.08 -7.63 6.55
CA GLY A 52 -17.05 -8.38 7.35
C GLY A 52 -16.55 -9.71 7.91
N SER A 53 -15.28 -10.06 7.70
CA SER A 53 -14.69 -11.34 8.12
C SER A 53 -13.30 -11.17 8.76
N GLY A 54 -13.13 -11.73 9.96
CA GLY A 54 -11.88 -11.63 10.72
C GLY A 54 -11.72 -10.32 11.49
N GLN A 55 -10.50 -10.09 11.95
CA GLN A 55 -10.12 -8.95 12.76
C GLN A 55 -9.27 -7.97 11.94
N ALA A 56 -9.21 -6.73 12.37
CA ALA A 56 -8.36 -5.69 11.81
C ALA A 56 -7.52 -5.05 12.91
N SER A 57 -6.20 -5.17 12.79
CA SER A 57 -5.23 -4.47 13.62
C SER A 57 -4.62 -3.30 12.84
N SER A 58 -4.57 -2.14 13.46
CA SER A 58 -3.99 -0.93 12.89
C SER A 58 -2.62 -0.65 13.48
N PHE A 59 -1.66 -0.32 12.62
CA PHE A 59 -0.28 -0.01 12.96
C PHE A 59 0.10 1.35 12.41
N ALA A 60 0.89 2.11 13.15
CA ALA A 60 1.50 3.34 12.68
C ALA A 60 2.96 3.45 13.13
N GLY A 61 3.78 4.10 12.31
CA GLY A 61 5.18 4.36 12.64
C GLY A 61 5.96 4.96 11.48
N GLY A 62 7.20 4.50 11.29
CA GLY A 62 8.16 5.09 10.37
C GLY A 62 8.43 4.21 9.15
N ALA A 63 8.80 4.87 8.04
CA ALA A 63 9.32 4.27 6.82
C ALA A 63 10.69 4.85 6.50
N LEU A 64 11.63 4.00 6.09
CA LEU A 64 12.98 4.37 5.68
C LEU A 64 13.38 3.59 4.42
N GLY A 65 13.83 4.30 3.39
CA GLY A 65 14.15 3.70 2.10
C GLY A 65 14.07 4.71 0.97
N THR A 66 13.24 4.40 -0.03
CA THR A 66 13.00 5.29 -1.17
C THR A 66 12.20 6.52 -0.73
N LEU A 67 11.23 6.30 0.14
CA LEU A 67 10.32 7.29 0.69
C LEU A 67 10.44 7.36 2.21
N ASN A 68 11.48 8.07 2.69
CA ASN A 68 11.64 8.35 4.11
C ASN A 68 10.45 9.16 4.65
N GLY A 69 9.81 8.65 5.70
CA GLY A 69 8.64 9.30 6.30
C GLY A 69 7.86 8.39 7.24
N THR A 70 6.54 8.37 7.08
CA THR A 70 5.63 7.62 7.95
C THR A 70 4.99 6.43 7.22
N PHE A 71 4.65 5.43 8.02
CA PHE A 71 3.91 4.25 7.62
C PHE A 71 2.65 4.11 8.47
N SER A 72 1.54 3.79 7.83
CA SER A 72 0.31 3.37 8.50
C SER A 72 -0.28 2.18 7.76
N ALA A 73 -0.79 1.20 8.49
CA ALA A 73 -1.48 0.07 7.89
C ALA A 73 -2.63 -0.41 8.78
N THR A 74 -3.70 -0.86 8.16
CA THR A 74 -4.74 -1.67 8.81
C THR A 74 -4.72 -3.03 8.14
N ILE A 75 -4.31 -4.05 8.88
CA ILE A 75 -4.17 -5.42 8.35
C ILE A 75 -5.40 -6.20 8.78
N CYS A 76 -6.15 -6.71 7.80
CA CYS A 76 -7.22 -7.66 8.08
C CYS A 76 -6.65 -9.07 8.18
N HIS A 77 -7.02 -9.82 9.21
CA HIS A 77 -6.50 -11.16 9.45
C HIS A 77 -7.52 -12.09 10.11
N SER A 78 -7.29 -13.41 10.02
CA SER A 78 -7.98 -14.38 10.86
C SER A 78 -7.61 -14.20 12.32
N THR A 79 -8.40 -14.73 13.26
CA THR A 79 -7.98 -14.81 14.67
C THR A 79 -6.58 -15.43 14.74
N LEU A 80 -5.66 -14.75 15.41
CA LEU A 80 -4.29 -15.23 15.54
C LEU A 80 -4.20 -16.21 16.71
N GLY A 81 -3.80 -17.44 16.42
CA GLY A 81 -3.59 -18.49 17.42
C GLY A 81 -2.13 -18.95 17.48
N SER A 82 -1.88 -19.96 18.30
CA SER A 82 -0.55 -20.60 18.43
C SER A 82 -0.03 -21.23 17.14
N THR A 83 -0.90 -21.49 16.16
CA THR A 83 -0.54 -21.99 14.83
C THR A 83 -0.40 -20.88 13.78
N GLY A 84 -0.55 -19.61 14.18
CA GLY A 84 -0.57 -18.47 13.27
C GLY A 84 -1.96 -18.13 12.75
N GLY A 85 -2.02 -17.54 11.55
CA GLY A 85 -3.23 -17.07 10.90
C GLY A 85 -2.98 -16.66 9.45
N THR A 86 -3.98 -16.02 8.85
CA THR A 86 -3.91 -15.53 7.46
C THR A 86 -4.17 -14.03 7.40
N ILE A 87 -3.51 -13.34 6.48
CA ILE A 87 -3.92 -12.00 6.07
C ILE A 87 -5.08 -12.16 5.09
N ASN A 88 -6.20 -11.50 5.39
CA ASN A 88 -7.38 -11.44 4.56
C ASN A 88 -7.30 -10.24 3.62
N GLN A 89 -8.00 -10.29 2.49
CA GLN A 89 -8.10 -9.17 1.56
C GLN A 89 -8.83 -7.97 2.19
N GLY A 90 -8.42 -6.76 1.82
CA GLY A 90 -9.18 -5.53 2.08
C GLY A 90 -8.54 -4.55 3.06
N GLY A 91 -7.62 -5.00 3.92
CA GLY A 91 -6.80 -4.10 4.75
C GLY A 91 -6.10 -3.03 3.90
N SER A 92 -5.67 -1.93 4.49
CA SER A 92 -5.06 -0.79 3.78
C SER A 92 -3.65 -0.48 4.27
N PHE A 93 -2.87 0.19 3.43
CA PHE A 93 -1.59 0.78 3.82
C PHE A 93 -1.43 2.18 3.22
N VAL A 94 -0.64 3.01 3.89
CA VAL A 94 -0.21 4.32 3.43
C VAL A 94 1.25 4.53 3.83
N LEU A 95 2.07 4.94 2.87
CA LEU A 95 3.37 5.53 3.06
C LEU A 95 3.29 7.01 2.71
N SER A 96 3.86 7.87 3.54
CA SER A 96 3.92 9.30 3.22
C SER A 96 5.26 9.90 3.61
N GLY A 97 5.82 10.72 2.74
CA GLY A 97 7.12 11.37 2.96
C GLY A 97 7.44 12.30 1.80
N GLN A 98 8.26 13.33 2.03
CA GLN A 98 8.81 14.17 0.94
C GLN A 98 7.76 14.75 -0.04
N GLY A 99 6.53 14.98 0.41
CA GLY A 99 5.42 15.45 -0.44
C GLY A 99 4.71 14.37 -1.27
N THR A 100 5.15 13.11 -1.19
CA THR A 100 4.56 11.96 -1.88
C THR A 100 3.75 11.11 -0.90
N ILE A 101 2.60 10.60 -1.38
CA ILE A 101 1.76 9.65 -0.65
C ILE A 101 1.54 8.44 -1.56
N VAL A 102 1.89 7.26 -1.05
CA VAL A 102 1.68 5.98 -1.73
C VAL A 102 0.76 5.14 -0.86
N GLY A 103 -0.41 4.82 -1.37
CA GLY A 103 -1.41 4.01 -0.67
C GLY A 103 -1.77 2.75 -1.43
N GLY A 104 -2.51 1.86 -0.76
CA GLY A 104 -3.03 0.66 -1.39
C GLY A 104 -3.72 -0.27 -0.40
N VAL A 105 -3.94 -1.51 -0.83
CA VAL A 105 -4.61 -2.54 -0.04
C VAL A 105 -3.81 -3.83 0.03
N PHE A 106 -4.04 -4.60 1.09
CA PHE A 106 -3.55 -5.97 1.24
C PHE A 106 -4.39 -6.93 0.39
N THR A 107 -3.73 -7.79 -0.37
CA THR A 107 -4.35 -8.81 -1.25
C THR A 107 -4.38 -10.20 -0.63
N GLY A 108 -3.92 -10.33 0.60
CA GLY A 108 -3.87 -11.58 1.37
C GLY A 108 -2.44 -11.94 1.77
N GLY A 109 -2.28 -13.08 2.46
CA GLY A 109 -0.98 -13.50 2.98
C GLY A 109 -1.06 -14.48 4.14
N SER A 110 0.08 -14.73 4.77
CA SER A 110 0.22 -15.64 5.90
C SER A 110 0.86 -14.96 7.12
N ILE A 111 0.44 -15.42 8.28
CA ILE A 111 1.03 -15.09 9.57
C ILE A 111 1.44 -16.42 10.21
N VAL A 112 2.73 -16.64 10.38
CA VAL A 112 3.28 -17.93 10.83
C VAL A 112 4.07 -17.71 12.12
N PRO A 113 3.87 -18.52 13.17
CA PRO A 113 4.66 -18.42 14.39
C PRO A 113 6.14 -18.58 14.08
N LEU A 114 6.98 -17.81 14.74
CA LEU A 114 8.42 -17.90 14.62
C LEU A 114 8.96 -18.91 15.66
N PRO A 115 9.40 -20.12 15.25
CA PRO A 115 9.74 -21.16 16.21
C PRO A 115 10.89 -20.73 17.13
N GLY A 116 10.72 -20.93 18.44
CA GLY A 116 11.72 -20.57 19.44
C GLY A 116 11.85 -19.07 19.72
N ALA A 117 11.04 -18.22 19.11
CA ALA A 117 11.04 -16.78 19.33
C ALA A 117 9.84 -16.30 20.16
N THR A 118 9.20 -17.19 20.91
CA THR A 118 8.17 -16.85 21.90
C THR A 118 8.74 -17.11 23.29
N GLY A 119 8.50 -16.21 24.23
CA GLY A 119 9.07 -16.34 25.56
C GLY A 119 8.44 -15.40 26.59
N HIS A 120 8.93 -15.50 27.82
CA HIS A 120 8.50 -14.65 28.91
C HIS A 120 9.64 -14.40 29.91
N PHE A 121 9.57 -13.26 30.60
CA PHE A 121 10.48 -12.87 31.68
C PHE A 121 9.63 -12.37 32.84
N GLY A 122 9.53 -13.18 33.91
CA GLY A 122 8.57 -12.93 34.97
C GLY A 122 7.14 -12.91 34.42
N THR A 123 6.43 -11.80 34.63
CA THR A 123 5.07 -11.58 34.14
C THR A 123 5.02 -10.99 32.72
N PHE A 124 6.13 -10.56 32.13
CA PHE A 124 6.15 -10.04 30.76
C PHE A 124 6.29 -11.20 29.77
N CYS A 125 5.51 -11.21 28.69
CA CYS A 125 5.63 -12.19 27.61
C CYS A 125 5.66 -11.54 26.24
N PHE A 126 6.21 -12.28 25.28
CA PHE A 126 6.23 -11.89 23.88
C PHE A 126 6.06 -13.10 22.96
N GLU A 127 5.38 -12.89 21.83
CA GLU A 127 5.20 -13.90 20.78
C GLU A 127 5.59 -13.30 19.43
N ASN A 128 6.43 -13.99 18.67
CA ASN A 128 6.89 -13.50 17.37
C ASN A 128 6.27 -14.30 16.22
N PHE A 129 5.90 -13.60 15.15
CA PHE A 129 5.32 -14.17 13.94
C PHE A 129 5.99 -13.59 12.69
N TRP A 130 6.26 -14.44 11.70
CA TRP A 130 6.51 -13.98 10.34
C TRP A 130 5.19 -13.60 9.68
N VAL A 131 5.15 -12.40 9.12
CA VAL A 131 4.03 -11.89 8.33
C VAL A 131 4.51 -11.71 6.90
N MET A 132 3.82 -12.33 5.96
CA MET A 132 4.09 -12.19 4.53
C MET A 132 2.77 -11.92 3.81
N GLY A 133 2.71 -10.84 3.03
CA GLY A 133 1.49 -10.44 2.35
C GLY A 133 1.73 -9.85 0.97
N GLY A 134 0.71 -9.97 0.12
CA GLY A 134 0.64 -9.23 -1.12
C GLY A 134 0.04 -7.85 -0.90
N LEU A 135 0.50 -6.88 -1.68
CA LEU A 135 -0.03 -5.52 -1.73
C LEU A 135 -0.49 -5.21 -3.17
N VAL A 136 -1.42 -4.28 -3.29
CA VAL A 136 -1.70 -3.59 -4.56
C VAL A 136 -1.83 -2.11 -4.27
N SER A 137 -1.09 -1.28 -5.00
CA SER A 137 -1.15 0.17 -4.86
C SER A 137 -2.48 0.73 -5.41
N THR A 138 -2.81 1.97 -5.06
CA THR A 138 -3.98 2.66 -5.61
C THR A 138 -3.91 2.86 -7.13
N SER A 139 -2.70 2.84 -7.72
CA SER A 139 -2.49 2.85 -9.18
C SER A 139 -2.58 1.46 -9.81
N GLY A 140 -2.84 0.41 -9.02
CA GLY A 140 -3.15 -0.94 -9.50
C GLY A 140 -1.93 -1.84 -9.70
N TYR A 141 -0.74 -1.41 -9.29
CA TYR A 141 0.47 -2.23 -9.42
C TYR A 141 0.64 -3.16 -8.22
N PRO A 142 1.08 -4.41 -8.44
CA PRO A 142 1.33 -5.35 -7.37
C PRO A 142 2.57 -4.96 -6.56
N GLY A 143 2.55 -5.34 -5.29
CA GLY A 143 3.66 -5.19 -4.35
C GLY A 143 3.66 -6.32 -3.33
N SER A 144 4.58 -6.22 -2.37
CA SER A 144 4.72 -7.22 -1.31
C SER A 144 5.12 -6.60 0.02
N PHE A 145 4.79 -7.32 1.08
CA PHE A 145 5.09 -6.98 2.46
C PHE A 145 5.65 -8.20 3.17
N ALA A 146 6.77 -8.03 3.87
CA ALA A 146 7.37 -9.07 4.70
C ALA A 146 7.86 -8.47 6.01
N ALA A 147 7.38 -8.96 7.14
CA ALA A 147 7.66 -8.38 8.44
C ALA A 147 7.70 -9.43 9.56
N VAL A 148 8.28 -9.04 10.69
CA VAL A 148 8.07 -9.69 11.97
C VAL A 148 7.01 -8.91 12.74
N LEU A 149 5.97 -9.60 13.19
CA LEU A 149 4.99 -9.11 14.14
C LEU A 149 5.37 -9.64 15.52
N THR A 150 5.51 -8.75 16.50
CA THR A 150 5.78 -9.12 17.89
C THR A 150 4.60 -8.71 18.76
N HIS A 151 3.92 -9.68 19.34
CA HIS A 151 2.95 -9.46 20.41
C HIS A 151 3.68 -9.26 21.73
N TYR A 152 3.17 -8.36 22.55
CA TYR A 152 3.64 -8.12 23.91
C TYR A 152 2.47 -8.15 24.86
N GLY A 153 2.68 -8.73 26.04
CA GLY A 153 1.61 -8.93 26.98
C GLY A 153 2.05 -9.39 28.36
N THR A 154 1.07 -9.92 29.10
CA THR A 154 1.26 -10.46 30.44
C THR A 154 1.16 -11.99 30.43
N TRP A 155 2.18 -12.67 30.96
CA TRP A 155 2.19 -14.11 31.12
C TRP A 155 1.23 -14.54 32.23
N THR A 156 0.30 -15.43 31.90
CA THR A 156 -0.73 -15.92 32.83
C THR A 156 -0.37 -17.24 33.51
N GLY A 157 0.79 -17.81 33.18
CA GLY A 157 1.18 -19.17 33.58
C GLY A 157 0.93 -20.23 32.49
N ILE A 158 0.00 -19.97 31.57
CA ILE A 158 -0.32 -20.89 30.45
C ILE A 158 -0.22 -20.23 29.07
N SER A 159 -0.44 -18.92 28.99
CA SER A 159 -0.47 -18.19 27.73
C SER A 159 -0.05 -16.73 27.91
N CYS A 160 0.31 -16.09 26.80
CA CYS A 160 0.54 -14.66 26.76
C CYS A 160 -0.80 -13.93 26.57
N ASN A 161 -1.21 -13.10 27.53
CA ASN A 161 -2.34 -12.20 27.38
C ASN A 161 -1.86 -10.92 26.68
N VAL A 162 -2.06 -10.86 25.36
CA VAL A 162 -1.55 -9.81 24.47
C VAL A 162 -2.22 -8.47 24.77
N THR A 163 -1.42 -7.42 24.88
CA THR A 163 -1.88 -6.04 25.15
C THR A 163 -1.62 -5.10 23.98
N PHE A 164 -0.52 -5.29 23.26
CA PHE A 164 -0.19 -4.54 22.06
C PHE A 164 0.78 -5.35 21.18
N ALA A 165 0.89 -4.95 19.92
CA ALA A 165 1.85 -5.50 18.99
C ALA A 165 2.78 -4.45 18.38
N THR A 166 3.92 -4.90 17.86
CA THR A 166 4.78 -4.11 16.97
C THR A 166 5.02 -4.86 15.67
N VAL A 167 5.30 -4.12 14.61
CA VAL A 167 5.65 -4.67 13.31
C VAL A 167 6.97 -4.07 12.84
N ALA A 168 7.87 -4.90 12.33
CA ALA A 168 9.12 -4.48 11.74
C ALA A 168 9.39 -5.28 10.48
N GLY A 169 9.53 -4.61 9.34
CA GLY A 169 9.58 -5.32 8.06
C GLY A 169 10.05 -4.49 6.89
N ARG A 170 9.74 -5.02 5.71
CA ARG A 170 10.00 -4.41 4.41
C ARG A 170 8.74 -4.41 3.56
N ALA A 171 8.55 -3.33 2.82
CA ALA A 171 7.51 -3.20 1.81
C ALA A 171 8.14 -2.86 0.46
N THR A 172 7.71 -3.55 -0.59
CA THR A 172 8.03 -3.22 -1.98
C THR A 172 6.73 -2.85 -2.66
N ILE A 173 6.61 -1.59 -3.07
CA ILE A 173 5.38 -1.05 -3.65
C ILE A 173 5.73 -0.36 -4.96
N THR A 174 5.02 -0.69 -6.02
CA THR A 174 5.10 0.05 -7.28
C THR A 174 3.89 0.96 -7.36
N ALA A 175 4.07 2.25 -7.67
CA ALA A 175 2.94 3.17 -7.78
C ALA A 175 3.13 4.24 -8.86
#